data_AF-A0A5B7C0X5-F1
#
_entry.id   AF-A0A5B7C0X5-F1
#
_cell.length_a   1.000
_cell.length_b   1.000
_cell.length_c   1.000
_cell.angle_alpha   90.00
_cell.angle_beta   90.00
_cell.angle_gamma   90.00
#
_symmetry.space_group_name_H-M   'P 1'
#
loop_
_entity.id
_entity.type
_entity.pdbx_description
1 polymer ?
#
loop_
_entity_poly.entity_id
_entity_poly.type
_entity_poly.pdbx_seq_one_letter_code
_entity_poly.pdbx_strand_id
1 'polypeptide(L)'
;WVAMVPSRDFHDQGQGPCFPECLNWVLENQHPNGSWGLDATHPLLIKDSLSSTLACVLALQNGLDYIGTCSWATIDTNQYSPIGFDVIFPGMIEYAKDMGLNLPLNPDFVDVMLHKRDLQVKRSKGEQAKRHL
;
A
#
# COMPACT_ATOMS: atom_id res chain seq x y z
N TRP A 1 4.98 4.41 -5.64
CA TRP A 1 6.38 3.88 -5.61
C TRP A 1 7.38 4.81 -6.28
N VAL A 2 7.33 5.05 -7.60
CA VAL A 2 8.35 5.87 -8.31
C VAL A 2 8.49 7.28 -7.73
N ALA A 3 7.38 7.91 -7.33
CA ALA A 3 7.37 9.22 -6.69
C ALA A 3 8.11 9.29 -5.34
N MET A 4 8.45 8.15 -4.71
CA MET A 4 9.18 8.08 -3.44
C MET A 4 10.69 7.90 -3.61
N VAL A 5 11.19 7.77 -4.84
CA VAL A 5 12.65 7.62 -5.06
C VAL A 5 13.33 8.94 -4.70
N PRO A 6 14.27 8.97 -3.75
CA PRO A 6 14.92 10.22 -3.34
C PRO A 6 15.91 10.71 -4.41
N SER A 7 16.04 12.03 -4.57
CA SER A 7 17.09 12.60 -5.43
C SER A 7 18.49 12.22 -4.91
N ARG A 8 19.41 11.98 -5.85
CA ARG A 8 20.82 11.68 -5.56
C ARG A 8 21.73 12.91 -5.68
N ASP A 9 21.17 14.05 -6.04
CA ASP A 9 21.95 15.27 -6.23
C ASP A 9 22.35 15.86 -4.88
N PHE A 10 23.65 15.78 -4.59
CA PHE A 10 24.26 16.28 -3.35
C PHE A 10 24.40 17.82 -3.30
N HIS A 11 24.12 18.49 -4.42
CA HIS A 11 24.32 19.94 -4.56
C HIS A 11 23.14 20.77 -4.07
N ASP A 12 21.93 20.20 -4.14
CA ASP A 12 20.78 20.68 -3.40
C ASP A 12 20.73 19.88 -2.11
N GLN A 13 20.34 20.45 -0.97
CA GLN A 13 20.24 19.71 0.29
C GLN A 13 19.03 18.74 0.32
N GLY A 14 18.76 18.06 -0.80
CA GLY A 14 18.21 16.71 -0.89
C GLY A 14 16.87 16.47 -0.22
N GLN A 15 15.85 17.31 -0.47
CA GLN A 15 14.51 17.10 0.10
C GLN A 15 13.45 16.70 -0.94
N GLY A 16 13.80 16.62 -2.23
CA GLY A 16 12.86 16.34 -3.31
C GLY A 16 12.93 14.92 -3.89
N PRO A 17 11.85 14.45 -4.57
CA PRO A 17 11.86 13.19 -5.30
C PRO A 17 12.77 13.28 -6.54
N CYS A 18 13.37 12.16 -6.92
CA CYS A 18 14.15 12.00 -8.15
C CYS A 18 13.31 12.19 -9.42
N PHE A 19 11.99 11.98 -9.32
CA PHE A 19 11.03 12.07 -10.43
C PHE A 19 9.84 12.94 -10.01
N PRO A 20 9.99 14.28 -10.01
CA PRO A 20 8.96 15.20 -9.53
C PRO A 20 7.64 15.11 -10.32
N GLU A 21 7.70 14.76 -11.60
CA GLU A 21 6.52 14.58 -12.45
C GLU A 21 5.63 13.43 -11.96
N CYS A 22 6.22 12.36 -11.41
CA CYS A 22 5.46 11.27 -10.81
C CYS A 22 4.73 11.73 -9.56
N LEU A 23 5.34 12.62 -8.75
CA LEU A 23 4.69 13.16 -7.57
C LEU A 23 3.53 14.10 -7.95
N ASN A 24 3.73 14.95 -8.96
CA ASN A 24 2.68 15.82 -9.50
C ASN A 24 1.50 15.01 -10.05
N TRP A 25 1.77 13.92 -10.78
CA TRP A 25 0.71 13.04 -11.25
C TRP A 25 -0.11 12.47 -10.08
N VAL A 26 0.53 12.04 -9.00
CA VAL A 26 -0.19 11.52 -7.83
C VAL A 26 -1.12 12.62 -7.25
N LEU A 27 -0.61 13.85 -7.09
CA LEU A 27 -1.38 14.99 -6.57
C LEU A 27 -2.62 15.31 -7.42
N GLU A 28 -2.49 15.27 -8.74
CA GLU A 28 -3.55 15.66 -9.68
C GLU A 28 -4.61 14.57 -9.91
N ASN A 29 -4.36 13.33 -9.48
CA ASN A 29 -5.20 12.17 -9.81
C ASN A 29 -5.88 11.54 -8.58
N GLN A 30 -6.01 12.28 -7.48
CA GLN A 30 -6.85 11.85 -6.34
C GLN A 30 -8.32 11.86 -6.74
N HIS A 31 -9.04 10.77 -6.49
CA HIS A 31 -10.49 10.74 -6.67
C HIS A 31 -11.21 11.63 -5.64
N PRO A 32 -12.45 12.09 -5.92
CA PRO A 32 -13.20 12.95 -4.99
C PRO A 32 -13.44 12.35 -3.59
N ASN A 33 -13.41 11.02 -3.46
CA ASN A 33 -13.53 10.31 -2.19
C ASN A 33 -12.20 10.16 -1.43
N GLY A 34 -11.12 10.76 -1.92
CA GLY A 34 -9.78 10.71 -1.33
C GLY A 34 -8.93 9.51 -1.74
N SER A 35 -9.45 8.61 -2.57
CA SER A 35 -8.75 7.40 -3.01
C SER A 35 -7.93 7.57 -4.29
N TRP A 36 -7.07 6.59 -4.55
CA TRP A 36 -6.50 6.29 -5.87
C TRP A 36 -6.88 4.85 -6.25
N GLY A 37 -6.85 4.52 -7.53
CA GLY A 37 -7.14 3.16 -8.04
C GLY A 37 -7.73 3.19 -9.43
N LEU A 38 -8.08 2.02 -9.97
CA LEU A 38 -8.64 1.93 -11.33
C LEU A 38 -10.06 2.51 -11.42
N ASP A 39 -10.92 2.20 -10.45
CA ASP A 39 -12.30 2.65 -10.40
C ASP A 39 -12.71 2.89 -8.94
N ALA A 40 -12.94 4.17 -8.61
CA ALA A 40 -13.30 4.61 -7.27
C ALA A 40 -14.67 4.09 -6.78
N THR A 41 -15.50 3.64 -7.72
CA THR A 41 -16.91 3.31 -7.48
C THR A 41 -17.20 1.82 -7.59
N HIS A 42 -16.26 1.02 -8.11
CA HIS A 42 -16.48 -0.41 -8.32
C HIS A 42 -16.48 -1.18 -6.98
N PRO A 43 -17.59 -1.83 -6.60
CA PRO A 43 -17.77 -2.37 -5.25
C PRO A 43 -16.87 -3.56 -4.91
N LEU A 44 -16.28 -4.23 -5.92
CA LEU A 44 -15.39 -5.39 -5.75
C LEU A 44 -13.89 -5.07 -5.90
N LEU A 45 -13.53 -3.81 -6.21
CA LEU A 45 -12.13 -3.39 -6.42
C LEU A 45 -11.59 -2.57 -5.24
N ILE A 46 -12.18 -2.70 -4.06
CA ILE A 46 -11.78 -1.87 -2.91
C ILE A 46 -10.35 -2.21 -2.48
N LYS A 47 -9.87 -3.45 -2.63
CA LYS A 47 -8.47 -3.82 -2.36
C LYS A 47 -7.47 -3.17 -3.33
N ASP A 48 -7.86 -2.99 -4.59
CA ASP A 48 -7.05 -2.23 -5.56
C ASP A 48 -6.95 -0.77 -5.12
N SER A 49 -8.10 -0.18 -4.78
CA SER A 49 -8.14 1.21 -4.33
C SER A 49 -7.41 1.43 -3.01
N LEU A 50 -7.54 0.53 -2.03
CA LEU A 50 -6.76 0.57 -0.78
C LEU A 50 -5.26 0.51 -1.06
N SER A 51 -4.81 -0.39 -1.93
CA SER A 51 -3.39 -0.55 -2.25
C SER A 51 -2.84 0.69 -2.93
N SER A 52 -3.54 1.20 -3.92
CA SER A 52 -3.18 2.41 -4.65
C SER A 52 -3.17 3.63 -3.74
N THR A 53 -4.21 3.77 -2.89
CA THR A 53 -4.32 4.88 -1.94
C THR A 53 -3.20 4.84 -0.92
N LEU A 54 -2.90 3.68 -0.30
CA LEU A 54 -1.83 3.60 0.69
C LEU A 54 -0.47 3.91 0.06
N ALA A 55 -0.20 3.45 -1.16
CA ALA A 55 1.02 3.80 -1.88
C ALA A 55 1.14 5.31 -2.16
N CYS A 56 0.02 6.02 -2.35
CA CYS A 56 -0.02 7.47 -2.56
C CYS A 56 0.09 8.23 -1.22
N VAL A 57 -0.55 7.75 -0.15
CA VAL A 57 -0.38 8.25 1.22
C VAL A 57 1.10 8.18 1.63
N LEU A 58 1.80 7.10 1.30
CA LEU A 58 3.24 6.99 1.60
C LEU A 58 4.08 8.05 0.86
N ALA A 59 3.62 8.52 -0.31
CA ALA A 59 4.30 9.54 -1.09
C ALA A 59 3.93 10.98 -0.70
N LEU A 60 2.68 11.23 -0.26
CA LEU A 60 2.12 12.58 -0.08
C LEU A 60 1.48 12.85 1.30
N GLN A 61 1.25 11.81 2.09
CA GLN A 61 0.50 11.83 3.36
C GLN A 61 -0.97 12.27 3.25
N ASN A 62 -1.56 12.26 2.05
CA ASN A 62 -2.98 12.54 1.81
C ASN A 62 -3.75 11.24 1.47
N GLY A 63 -5.00 11.11 1.92
CA GLY A 63 -5.88 9.95 1.67
C GLY A 63 -6.14 9.03 2.87
N LEU A 64 -5.75 9.44 4.08
CA LEU A 64 -5.89 8.63 5.30
C LEU A 64 -7.34 8.27 5.64
N ASP A 65 -8.29 9.18 5.44
CA ASP A 65 -9.70 8.96 5.77
C ASP A 65 -10.32 7.83 4.94
N TYR A 66 -9.90 7.70 3.67
CA TYR A 66 -10.35 6.61 2.81
C TYR A 66 -9.85 5.25 3.32
N ILE A 67 -8.59 5.18 3.75
CA ILE A 67 -7.99 3.95 4.30
C ILE A 67 -8.80 3.43 5.49
N GLY A 68 -9.21 4.31 6.40
CA GLY A 68 -10.01 3.90 7.55
C GLY A 68 -11.43 3.49 7.18
N THR A 69 -12.08 4.24 6.28
CA THR A 69 -13.45 3.94 5.83
C THR A 69 -13.55 2.59 5.10
N CYS A 70 -12.52 2.23 4.35
CA CYS A 70 -12.52 1.03 3.51
C CYS A 70 -11.75 -0.15 4.12
N SER A 71 -11.24 -0.05 5.35
CA SER A 71 -10.36 -1.06 5.95
C SER A 71 -10.98 -2.45 6.04
N TRP A 72 -12.30 -2.56 6.16
CA TRP A 72 -13.05 -3.82 6.19
C TRP A 72 -12.79 -4.71 4.96
N ALA A 73 -12.54 -4.09 3.80
CA ALA A 73 -12.32 -4.82 2.55
C ALA A 73 -11.01 -5.62 2.56
N THR A 74 -10.07 -5.31 3.46
CA THR A 74 -8.78 -6.01 3.55
C THR A 74 -8.93 -7.49 3.88
N ILE A 75 -9.92 -7.83 4.72
CA ILE A 75 -10.19 -9.21 5.16
C ILE A 75 -11.37 -9.86 4.43
N ASP A 76 -12.14 -9.10 3.64
CA ASP A 76 -13.26 -9.64 2.88
C ASP A 76 -12.77 -10.53 1.73
N THR A 77 -13.18 -11.79 1.73
CA THR A 77 -12.84 -12.77 0.68
C THR A 77 -13.62 -12.58 -0.60
N ASN A 78 -14.73 -11.83 -0.58
CA ASN A 78 -15.53 -11.53 -1.77
C ASN A 78 -14.91 -10.41 -2.63
N GLN A 79 -13.97 -9.64 -2.09
CA GLN A 79 -13.24 -8.61 -2.82
C GLN A 79 -12.16 -9.23 -3.72
N TYR A 80 -12.07 -8.74 -4.97
CA TYR A 80 -10.98 -9.10 -5.85
C TYR A 80 -9.67 -8.60 -5.26
N SER A 81 -8.67 -9.49 -5.23
CA SER A 81 -7.37 -9.21 -4.63
C SER A 81 -6.35 -9.00 -5.74
N PRO A 82 -5.69 -7.83 -5.82
CA PRO A 82 -4.55 -7.64 -6.69
C PRO A 82 -3.47 -8.70 -6.44
N ILE A 83 -2.68 -9.02 -7.46
CA ILE A 83 -1.57 -9.96 -7.32
C ILE A 83 -0.62 -9.47 -6.23
N GLY A 84 -0.31 -10.35 -5.27
CA GLY A 84 0.59 -10.03 -4.17
C GLY A 84 -0.02 -9.18 -3.06
N PHE A 85 -1.32 -8.85 -3.10
CA PHE A 85 -1.99 -8.01 -2.08
C PHE A 85 -1.67 -8.46 -0.65
N ASP A 86 -1.82 -9.76 -0.36
CA ASP A 86 -1.60 -10.35 0.96
C ASP A 86 -0.15 -10.25 1.49
N VAL A 87 0.79 -9.82 0.64
CA VAL A 87 2.19 -9.63 1.00
C VAL A 87 2.59 -8.16 0.95
N ILE A 88 2.21 -7.47 -0.13
CA ILE A 88 2.60 -6.09 -0.40
C ILE A 88 1.83 -5.12 0.52
N PHE A 89 0.50 -5.29 0.65
CA PHE A 89 -0.31 -4.37 1.44
C PHE A 89 0.07 -4.36 2.94
N PRO A 90 0.25 -5.52 3.61
CA PRO A 90 0.72 -5.52 5.00
C PRO A 90 2.16 -4.97 5.13
N GLY A 91 3.02 -5.17 4.12
CA GLY A 91 4.34 -4.54 4.08
C GLY A 91 4.30 -3.02 3.99
N MET A 92 3.34 -2.45 3.25
CA MET A 92 3.13 -1.00 3.20
C MET A 92 2.63 -0.44 4.55
N ILE A 93 1.82 -1.20 5.29
CA ILE A 93 1.37 -0.80 6.64
C ILE A 93 2.56 -0.69 7.60
N GLU A 94 3.44 -1.70 7.62
CA GLU A 94 4.66 -1.66 8.44
C GLU A 94 5.57 -0.50 8.03
N TYR A 95 5.75 -0.28 6.74
CA TYR A 95 6.55 0.85 6.25
C TYR A 95 5.96 2.21 6.68
N ALA A 96 4.63 2.38 6.64
CA ALA A 96 3.97 3.58 7.12
C ALA A 96 4.26 3.81 8.62
N LYS A 97 4.22 2.74 9.42
CA LYS A 97 4.53 2.78 10.85
C LYS A 97 5.98 3.20 11.09
N ASP A 98 6.93 2.67 10.32
CA ASP A 98 8.35 3.03 10.41
C ASP A 98 8.60 4.49 10.03
N MET A 99 7.76 5.06 9.15
CA MET A 99 7.74 6.49 8.83
C MET A 99 7.06 7.35 9.91
N GLY A 100 6.53 6.76 10.98
CA GLY A 100 5.77 7.47 12.02
C GLY A 100 4.35 7.87 11.61
N LEU A 101 3.81 7.30 10.52
CA LEU A 101 2.44 7.55 10.08
C LEU A 101 1.47 6.65 10.85
N ASN A 102 0.49 7.29 11.50
CA ASN A 102 -0.61 6.59 12.16
C ASN A 102 -1.74 6.33 11.16
N LEU A 103 -1.80 5.12 10.61
CA LEU A 103 -2.89 4.73 9.72
C LEU A 103 -4.17 4.45 10.53
N PRO A 104 -5.35 4.95 10.11
CA PRO A 104 -6.62 4.70 10.79
C PRO A 104 -7.18 3.31 10.47
N LEU A 105 -6.37 2.27 10.66
CA LEU A 105 -6.75 0.88 10.40
C LEU A 105 -7.22 0.20 11.68
N ASN A 106 -8.21 -0.70 11.56
CA ASN A 106 -8.60 -1.57 12.66
C ASN A 106 -7.43 -2.52 13.01
N PRO A 107 -6.93 -2.52 14.26
CA PRO A 107 -5.82 -3.38 14.68
C PRO A 107 -6.08 -4.88 14.45
N ASP A 108 -7.32 -5.35 14.66
CA ASP A 108 -7.67 -6.76 14.45
C ASP A 108 -7.50 -7.16 12.97
N PHE A 109 -7.84 -6.26 12.05
CA PHE A 109 -7.66 -6.51 10.61
C PHE A 109 -6.17 -6.51 10.24
N VAL A 110 -5.38 -5.63 10.85
CA VAL A 110 -3.93 -5.58 10.67
C VAL A 110 -3.29 -6.89 11.14
N ASP A 111 -3.67 -7.40 12.30
CA ASP A 111 -3.14 -8.65 12.82
C ASP A 111 -3.47 -9.84 11.92
N VAL A 112 -4.72 -9.93 11.42
CA VAL A 112 -5.12 -10.96 10.45
C VAL A 112 -4.29 -10.89 9.17
N MET A 113 -4.08 -9.68 8.64
CA MET A 113 -3.27 -9.44 7.45
C MET A 113 -1.81 -9.84 7.62
N LEU A 114 -1.18 -9.44 8.74
CA LEU A 114 0.21 -9.77 9.05
C LEU A 114 0.38 -11.28 9.25
N HIS A 115 -0.55 -11.92 9.96
CA HIS A 115 -0.55 -13.37 10.12
C HIS A 115 -0.65 -14.10 8.78
N LYS A 116 -1.54 -13.65 7.89
CA LYS A 116 -1.71 -14.22 6.54
C LYS A 116 -0.43 -14.08 5.71
N ARG A 117 0.23 -12.92 5.77
CA ARG A 117 1.52 -12.69 5.10
C ARG A 117 2.57 -13.68 5.58
N ASP A 118 2.71 -13.85 6.89
CA ASP A 118 3.72 -14.74 7.47
C ASP A 118 3.52 -16.20 7.04
N LEU A 119 2.27 -16.64 6.94
CA LEU A 119 1.93 -17.96 6.42
C LEU A 119 2.35 -18.11 4.94
N GLN A 120 2.10 -17.11 4.09
CA GLN A 120 2.51 -17.15 2.68
C GLN A 120 4.03 -17.18 2.53
N VAL A 121 4.75 -16.32 3.28
CA VAL A 121 6.22 -16.27 3.24
C VAL A 121 6.84 -17.60 3.71
N LYS A 122 6.31 -18.20 4.79
CA LYS A 122 6.77 -19.52 5.27
C LYS A 122 6.54 -20.61 4.24
N ARG A 123 5.37 -20.62 3.60
CA ARG A 123 5.03 -21.58 2.55
C ARG A 123 6.01 -21.51 1.37
N SER A 124 6.31 -20.31 0.88
CA SER A 124 7.26 -20.12 -0.23
C SER A 124 8.67 -20.62 0.11
N LYS A 125 9.14 -20.41 1.35
CA LYS A 125 10.42 -20.95 1.81
C LYS A 125 10.44 -22.47 1.83
N GLY A 126 9.36 -23.10 2.30
CA GLY A 126 9.22 -24.56 2.29
C GLY A 126 9.15 -25.16 0.89
N GLU A 127 8.49 -24.49 -0.06
CA GLU A 127 8.43 -24.91 -1.47
C GLU A 127 9.80 -24.79 -2.15
N GLN A 128 10.59 -23.75 -1.85
CA GLN A 128 11.97 -23.63 -2.34
C GLN A 128 12.86 -24.75 -1.80
N ALA A 129 12.81 -25.04 -0.50
CA ALA A 129 13.59 -26.13 0.10
C ALA A 129 13.30 -27.50 -0.55
N LYS A 130 12.05 -27.76 -0.93
CA LYS A 130 11.64 -29.00 -1.63
C LYS A 130 12.10 -29.09 -3.08
N ARG A 131 12.33 -27.97 -3.77
CA ARG A 131 12.83 -27.95 -5.15
C ARG A 131 14.33 -28.19 -5.26
N HIS A 132 15.05 -28.07 -4.16
CA HIS A 132 16.50 -28.30 -4.07
C HIS A 132 16.86 -29.69 -3.50
N LEU A 133 15.87 -30.56 -3.29
CA LEU A 133 15.99 -31.96 -2.93
C LEU A 133 15.58 -32.83 -4.11
#